data_AF-A0A645CV19-F1
#
_entry.id   AF-A0A645CV19-F1
#
_cell.length_a   1.000
_cell.length_b   1.000
_cell.length_c   1.000
_cell.angle_alpha   90.00
_cell.angle_beta   90.00
_cell.angle_gamma   90.00
#
_symmetry.space_group_name_H-M   'P 1'
#
loop_
_entity.id
_entity.type
_entity.pdbx_description
1 polymer ?
#
loop_
_entity_poly.entity_id
_entity_poly.type
_entity_poly.pdbx_seq_one_letter_code
_entity_poly.pdbx_strand_id
1 'polypeptide(L)'
;MSENTLPKSGEHRNQNVLLLILTIAFTATSMLAASQPILVNILVNVLLPLIIMIFCKLVFFERLKLTTLTLLRVVIIFAVFNILNRQIFVNIVIIFLAINILEATLTDIVRYKRYFNGITGLVLAASCIFLRGSWIDYTGLTQLGFFAKFMHMYEFHALTFAGTIAWIVAYTLWNWIFVTNEFSPAVAKLHVGILAAPILGSLITGNPGFWLVFRAGSLSFGGCLQISEKEFVEENLRSERFSRFVAFTKKPAVQIPVMILNVALILFASFVK
;
A
#
# COMPACT_ATOMS: atom_id res chain seq x y z
N MET A 1 -12.07 -48.24 -21.25
CA MET A 1 -12.79 -46.95 -21.30
C MET A 1 -13.66 -46.86 -20.06
N SER A 2 -13.18 -46.16 -19.03
CA SER A 2 -14.02 -45.41 -18.09
C SER A 2 -13.10 -44.42 -17.39
N GLU A 3 -13.14 -43.18 -17.87
CA GLU A 3 -12.52 -42.05 -17.20
C GLU A 3 -13.06 -41.98 -15.77
N ASN A 4 -12.18 -42.23 -14.80
CA ASN A 4 -12.42 -41.78 -13.44
C ASN A 4 -12.25 -40.26 -13.44
N THR A 5 -13.39 -39.60 -13.59
CA THR A 5 -13.59 -38.17 -13.45
C THR A 5 -13.05 -37.72 -12.09
N LEU A 6 -11.94 -36.99 -12.14
CA LEU A 6 -11.53 -36.11 -11.04
C LEU A 6 -12.74 -35.25 -10.63
N PRO A 7 -13.02 -35.07 -9.34
CA PRO A 7 -14.09 -34.20 -8.90
C PRO A 7 -13.86 -32.80 -9.46
N LYS A 8 -14.88 -32.25 -10.13
CA LYS A 8 -14.92 -30.86 -10.60
C LYS A 8 -14.61 -29.97 -9.41
N SER A 9 -13.46 -29.32 -9.45
CA SER A 9 -13.03 -28.36 -8.45
C SER A 9 -14.05 -27.23 -8.34
N GLY A 10 -14.60 -27.10 -7.13
CA GLY A 10 -15.04 -25.87 -6.47
C GLY A 10 -16.05 -24.99 -7.20
N GLU A 11 -17.17 -24.70 -6.53
CA GLU A 11 -18.07 -23.57 -6.80
C GLU A 11 -17.38 -22.41 -7.54
N HIS A 12 -18.03 -21.86 -8.57
CA HIS A 12 -17.67 -20.59 -9.17
C HIS A 12 -17.79 -19.46 -8.12
N ARG A 13 -16.84 -19.41 -7.19
CA ARG A 13 -16.77 -18.40 -6.15
C ARG A 13 -16.60 -17.07 -6.85
N ASN A 14 -17.52 -16.15 -6.62
CA ASN A 14 -17.54 -14.88 -7.33
C ASN A 14 -16.32 -14.05 -6.90
N GLN A 15 -15.25 -14.13 -7.68
CA GLN A 15 -13.95 -13.51 -7.41
C GLN A 15 -14.06 -11.99 -7.21
N ASN A 16 -15.06 -11.37 -7.85
CA ASN A 16 -15.29 -9.94 -7.72
C ASN A 16 -15.91 -9.60 -6.36
N VAL A 17 -16.78 -10.48 -5.83
CA VAL A 17 -17.33 -10.34 -4.47
C VAL A 17 -16.22 -10.54 -3.45
N LEU A 18 -15.35 -11.54 -3.63
CA LEU A 18 -14.19 -11.74 -2.75
C LEU A 18 -13.27 -10.51 -2.77
N LEU A 19 -12.93 -10.00 -3.96
CA LEU A 19 -12.12 -8.78 -4.08
C LEU A 19 -12.77 -7.57 -3.39
N LEU A 20 -14.09 -7.41 -3.52
CA LEU A 20 -14.83 -6.34 -2.86
C LEU A 20 -14.75 -6.47 -1.33
N ILE A 21 -15.02 -7.66 -0.78
CA ILE A 21 -14.93 -7.93 0.66
C ILE A 21 -13.52 -7.63 1.18
N LEU A 22 -12.49 -8.10 0.47
CA LEU A 22 -11.10 -7.85 0.82
C LEU A 22 -10.78 -6.35 0.77
N THR A 23 -11.26 -5.62 -0.23
CA THR A 23 -11.06 -4.17 -0.33
C THR A 23 -11.72 -3.42 0.83
N ILE A 24 -12.94 -3.81 1.21
CA ILE A 24 -13.64 -3.25 2.38
C ILE A 24 -12.84 -3.56 3.65
N ALA A 25 -12.39 -4.80 3.83
CA ALA A 25 -11.60 -5.21 4.98
C ALA A 25 -10.28 -4.43 5.07
N PHE A 26 -9.56 -4.27 3.95
CA PHE A 26 -8.34 -3.46 3.89
C PHE A 26 -8.61 -2.01 4.24
N THR A 27 -9.68 -1.41 3.70
CA THR A 27 -10.06 -0.02 3.96
C THR A 27 -10.40 0.19 5.44
N ALA A 28 -11.33 -0.60 5.98
CA ALA A 28 -11.77 -0.50 7.36
C ALA A 28 -10.62 -0.73 8.35
N THR A 29 -9.82 -1.78 8.14
CA THR A 29 -8.68 -2.10 9.00
C THR A 29 -7.62 -1.01 8.95
N SER A 30 -7.36 -0.43 7.77
CA SER A 30 -6.40 0.66 7.63
C SER A 30 -6.85 1.93 8.36
N MET A 31 -8.13 2.27 8.25
CA MET A 31 -8.71 3.44 8.93
C MET A 31 -8.74 3.25 10.45
N LEU A 32 -9.11 2.06 10.92
CA LEU A 32 -9.09 1.72 12.34
C LEU A 32 -7.66 1.72 12.89
N ALA A 33 -6.70 1.13 12.18
CA ALA A 33 -5.30 1.11 12.60
C ALA A 33 -4.68 2.51 12.60
N ALA A 34 -5.04 3.35 11.63
CA ALA A 34 -4.57 4.73 11.57
C ALA A 34 -5.13 5.55 12.73
N SER A 35 -6.41 5.41 13.04
CA SER A 35 -7.06 6.17 14.13
C SER A 35 -6.73 5.64 15.52
N GLN A 36 -6.36 4.36 15.66
CA GLN A 36 -6.01 3.70 16.92
C GLN A 36 -4.57 3.16 16.88
N PRO A 37 -3.55 4.05 16.95
CA PRO A 37 -2.13 3.69 16.82
C PRO A 37 -1.57 2.81 17.94
N ILE A 38 -2.29 2.69 19.07
CA ILE A 38 -1.97 1.75 20.14
C ILE A 38 -2.71 0.43 19.92
N LEU A 39 -4.04 0.41 20.00
CA LEU A 39 -4.77 -0.86 20.01
C LEU A 39 -4.68 -1.60 18.67
N VAL A 40 -5.26 -1.03 17.62
CA VAL A 40 -5.42 -1.74 16.35
C VAL A 40 -4.10 -1.83 15.61
N ASN A 41 -3.28 -0.78 15.65
CA ASN A 41 -1.96 -0.81 15.01
C ASN A 41 -1.00 -1.83 15.64
N ILE A 42 -0.97 -1.99 16.97
CA ILE A 42 -0.13 -3.03 17.58
C ILE A 42 -0.63 -4.42 17.20
N LEU A 43 -1.93 -4.67 17.32
CA LEU A 43 -2.50 -5.98 17.00
C LEU A 43 -2.28 -6.35 15.52
N VAL A 44 -2.64 -5.46 14.60
CA VAL A 44 -2.69 -5.76 13.16
C VAL A 44 -1.39 -5.47 12.43
N ASN A 45 -0.69 -4.39 12.76
CA ASN A 45 0.50 -3.98 12.00
C ASN A 45 1.82 -4.21 12.74
N VAL A 46 1.79 -4.77 13.95
CA VAL A 46 3.00 -5.20 14.66
C VAL A 46 2.95 -6.71 14.95
N LEU A 47 1.99 -7.16 15.75
CA LEU A 47 1.94 -8.55 16.19
C LEU A 47 1.67 -9.52 15.03
N LEU A 48 0.68 -9.25 14.18
CA LEU A 48 0.38 -10.09 13.03
C LEU A 48 1.59 -10.24 12.06
N PRO A 49 2.26 -9.15 11.62
CA PRO A 49 3.52 -9.25 10.88
C PRO A 49 4.61 -10.04 11.58
N LEU A 50 4.81 -9.86 12.89
CA LEU A 50 5.82 -10.60 13.66
C LEU A 50 5.51 -12.11 13.68
N ILE A 51 4.25 -12.49 13.90
CA ILE A 51 3.80 -13.89 13.85
C ILE A 51 4.10 -14.47 12.47
N ILE A 52 3.74 -13.77 11.39
CA ILE A 52 4.01 -14.23 10.03
C ILE A 52 5.51 -14.35 9.75
N MET A 53 6.34 -13.43 10.25
CA MET A 53 7.79 -13.52 10.10
C MET A 53 8.42 -14.73 10.80
N ILE A 54 7.81 -15.19 11.90
CA ILE A 54 8.28 -16.34 12.67
C ILE A 54 7.78 -17.65 12.05
N PHE A 55 6.51 -17.71 11.64
CA PHE A 55 5.84 -18.96 11.28
C PHE A 55 5.74 -19.23 9.77
N CYS A 56 5.85 -18.21 8.92
CA CYS A 56 5.75 -18.36 7.46
C CYS A 56 7.12 -18.36 6.78
N LYS A 57 7.27 -19.17 5.73
CA LYS A 57 8.46 -19.18 4.89
C LYS A 57 8.44 -17.99 3.93
N LEU A 58 9.17 -16.95 4.30
CA LEU A 58 9.28 -15.70 3.53
C LEU A 58 10.38 -15.77 2.47
N VAL A 59 10.12 -15.23 1.28
CA VAL A 59 11.21 -14.87 0.36
C VAL A 59 11.88 -13.57 0.80
N PHE A 60 13.11 -13.32 0.33
CA PHE A 60 13.91 -12.16 0.74
C PHE A 60 13.16 -10.83 0.64
N PHE A 61 12.48 -10.59 -0.49
CA PHE A 61 11.74 -9.35 -0.72
C PHE A 61 10.57 -9.17 0.27
N GLU A 62 9.82 -10.24 0.54
CA GLU A 62 8.72 -10.22 1.52
C GLU A 62 9.24 -9.93 2.93
N ARG A 63 10.34 -10.57 3.33
CA ARG A 63 10.97 -10.35 4.63
C ARG A 63 11.43 -8.91 4.79
N LEU A 64 12.11 -8.35 3.78
CA LEU A 64 12.55 -6.96 3.78
C LEU A 64 11.35 -6.01 3.92
N LYS A 65 10.33 -6.17 3.06
CA LYS A 65 9.14 -5.32 3.05
C LYS A 65 8.40 -5.34 4.39
N LEU A 66 8.19 -6.53 4.94
CA LEU A 66 7.46 -6.73 6.19
C LEU A 66 8.23 -6.16 7.38
N THR A 67 9.56 -6.29 7.38
CA THR A 67 10.43 -5.67 8.40
C THR A 67 10.35 -4.15 8.33
N THR A 68 10.54 -3.56 7.15
CA THR A 68 10.51 -2.10 6.93
C THR A 68 9.16 -1.50 7.35
N LEU A 69 8.05 -2.17 7.02
CA LEU A 69 6.71 -1.75 7.42
C LEU A 69 6.53 -1.87 8.94
N THR A 70 6.83 -3.02 9.52
CA THR A 70 6.64 -3.28 10.97
C THR A 70 7.45 -2.30 11.83
N LEU A 71 8.68 -1.97 11.41
CA LEU A 71 9.55 -1.05 12.14
C LEU A 71 8.87 0.31 12.39
N LEU A 72 8.33 0.94 11.35
CA LEU A 72 7.62 2.23 11.50
C LEU A 72 6.40 2.13 12.42
N ARG A 73 5.75 0.96 12.47
CA ARG A 73 4.58 0.70 13.32
C ARG A 73 4.92 0.49 14.78
N VAL A 74 6.16 0.13 15.06
CA VAL A 74 6.71 0.16 16.42
C VAL A 74 7.13 1.59 16.77
N VAL A 75 7.79 2.31 15.84
CA VAL A 75 8.27 3.68 16.09
C VAL A 75 7.13 4.66 16.41
N ILE A 76 5.95 4.52 15.77
CA ILE A 76 4.79 5.40 16.04
C ILE A 76 4.35 5.35 17.52
N ILE A 77 4.54 4.22 18.21
CA ILE A 77 4.16 4.05 19.62
C ILE A 77 4.95 5.04 20.48
N PHE A 78 6.24 5.19 20.23
CA PHE A 78 7.08 6.17 20.94
C PHE A 78 6.63 7.61 20.67
N ALA A 79 6.15 7.91 19.46
CA ALA A 79 5.62 9.24 19.13
C ALA A 79 4.29 9.52 19.86
N VAL A 80 3.41 8.53 19.96
CA VAL A 80 2.14 8.63 20.71
C VAL A 80 2.39 8.90 22.19
N PHE A 81 3.37 8.23 22.81
CA PHE A 81 3.73 8.45 24.21
C PHE A 81 4.62 9.68 24.45
N ASN A 82 4.82 10.55 23.44
CA ASN A 82 5.69 11.73 23.51
C ASN A 82 7.16 11.43 23.87
N ILE A 83 7.61 10.18 23.68
CA ILE A 83 9.01 9.77 23.85
C ILE A 83 9.82 10.22 22.62
N LEU A 84 9.21 10.16 21.43
CA LEU A 84 9.76 10.67 20.18
C LEU A 84 9.00 11.93 19.75
N ASN A 85 9.72 12.94 19.26
CA ASN A 85 9.07 14.11 18.68
C ASN A 85 8.18 13.68 17.50
N ARG A 86 6.89 14.03 17.59
CA ARG A 86 5.86 13.65 16.62
C ARG A 86 6.16 14.11 15.20
N GLN A 87 6.71 15.31 15.03
CA GLN A 87 7.07 15.84 13.71
C GLN A 87 8.29 15.12 13.13
N ILE A 88 9.27 14.76 13.97
CA ILE A 88 10.40 13.93 13.55
C ILE A 88 9.90 12.57 13.04
N PHE A 89 8.94 11.95 13.74
CA PHE A 89 8.32 10.71 13.27
C PHE A 89 7.67 10.87 11.89
N VAL A 90 6.89 11.93 11.66
CA VAL A 90 6.25 12.17 10.36
C VAL A 90 7.29 12.33 9.25
N ASN A 91 8.39 13.05 9.51
CA ASN A 91 9.49 13.20 8.56
C ASN A 91 10.16 11.83 8.25
N ILE A 92 10.36 10.98 9.27
CA ILE A 92 10.86 9.62 9.09
C ILE A 92 9.92 8.81 8.19
N VAL A 93 8.60 8.93 8.35
CA VAL A 93 7.63 8.22 7.50
C VAL A 93 7.77 8.61 6.03
N ILE A 94 7.98 9.90 5.72
CA ILE A 94 8.21 10.37 4.34
C ILE A 94 9.53 9.84 3.79
N ILE A 95 10.59 9.78 4.60
CA ILE A 95 11.88 9.18 4.21
C ILE A 95 11.70 7.69 3.89
N PHE A 96 10.97 6.96 4.73
CA PHE A 96 10.70 5.54 4.50
C PHE A 96 9.79 5.29 3.29
N LEU A 97 8.89 6.22 2.97
CA LEU A 97 8.14 6.18 1.72
C LEU A 97 9.09 6.24 0.52
N ALA A 98 10.06 7.16 0.53
CA ALA A 98 11.09 7.24 -0.52
C ALA A 98 11.91 5.95 -0.60
N ILE A 99 12.36 5.41 0.55
CA ILE A 99 13.08 4.12 0.61
C ILE A 99 12.23 3.00 -0.01
N ASN A 100 10.94 2.93 0.32
CA ASN A 100 10.07 1.87 -0.18
C ASN A 100 9.81 1.97 -1.70
N ILE A 101 9.80 3.19 -2.24
CA ILE A 101 9.76 3.44 -3.69
C ILE A 101 11.10 3.00 -4.31
N LEU A 102 12.23 3.34 -3.69
CA LEU A 102 13.57 2.96 -4.17
C LEU A 102 13.78 1.44 -4.16
N GLU A 103 13.35 0.72 -3.13
CA GLU A 103 13.40 -0.75 -3.07
C GLU A 103 12.70 -1.40 -4.28
N ALA A 104 11.47 -0.96 -4.58
CA ALA A 104 10.70 -1.47 -5.71
C ALA A 104 11.32 -1.02 -7.06
N THR A 105 11.82 0.22 -7.13
CA THR A 105 12.53 0.76 -8.30
C THR A 105 13.78 -0.05 -8.64
N LEU A 106 14.61 -0.34 -7.64
CA LEU A 106 15.81 -1.15 -7.81
C LEU A 106 15.46 -2.57 -8.25
N THR A 107 14.39 -3.14 -7.71
CA THR A 107 13.89 -4.46 -8.13
C THR A 107 13.46 -4.44 -9.60
N ASP A 108 12.73 -3.43 -10.04
CA ASP A 108 12.34 -3.27 -11.45
C ASP A 108 13.54 -3.13 -12.40
N ILE A 109 14.56 -2.36 -12.01
CA ILE A 109 15.75 -2.13 -12.83
C ILE A 109 16.63 -3.38 -12.88
N VAL A 110 17.00 -3.92 -11.71
CA VAL A 110 18.01 -4.98 -11.58
C VAL A 110 17.45 -6.36 -11.93
N ARG A 111 16.25 -6.69 -11.42
CA ARG A 111 15.66 -8.03 -11.57
C ARG A 111 14.84 -8.14 -12.85
N TYR A 112 13.97 -7.16 -13.12
CA TYR A 112 12.99 -7.25 -14.21
C TYR A 112 13.38 -6.48 -15.47
N LYS A 113 14.46 -5.68 -15.44
CA LYS A 113 14.94 -4.85 -16.57
C LYS A 113 13.84 -3.93 -17.12
N ARG A 114 12.95 -3.44 -16.25
CA ARG A 114 11.84 -2.55 -16.59
C ARG A 114 12.27 -1.09 -16.43
N TYR A 115 13.13 -0.64 -17.33
CA TYR A 115 13.80 0.66 -17.20
C TYR A 115 12.85 1.85 -17.19
N PHE A 116 11.77 1.85 -17.98
CA PHE A 116 10.81 2.96 -17.97
C PHE A 116 10.17 3.15 -16.59
N ASN A 117 9.66 2.07 -15.99
CA ASN A 117 9.08 2.13 -14.64
C ASN A 117 10.15 2.42 -13.58
N GLY A 118 11.37 1.89 -13.76
CA GLY A 118 12.50 2.16 -12.88
C GLY A 118 12.89 3.64 -12.86
N ILE A 119 13.08 4.27 -14.02
CA ILE A 119 13.44 5.70 -14.12
C ILE A 119 12.33 6.57 -13.53
N THR A 120 11.06 6.30 -13.88
CA THR A 120 9.93 7.02 -13.27
C THR A 120 9.88 6.83 -11.75
N GLY A 121 10.24 5.65 -11.25
CA GLY A 121 10.36 5.37 -9.81
C GLY A 121 11.44 6.18 -9.11
N LEU A 122 12.58 6.41 -9.76
CA LEU A 122 13.62 7.32 -9.24
C LEU A 122 13.11 8.76 -9.17
N VAL A 123 12.41 9.23 -10.20
CA VAL A 123 11.79 10.57 -10.21
C VAL A 123 10.73 10.68 -9.11
N LEU A 124 9.89 9.65 -8.93
CA LEU A 124 8.88 9.61 -7.88
C LEU A 124 9.52 9.63 -6.48
N ALA A 125 10.57 8.84 -6.24
CA ALA A 125 11.30 8.85 -4.96
C ALA A 125 11.93 10.21 -4.68
N ALA A 126 12.55 10.85 -5.69
CA ALA A 126 13.11 12.18 -5.56
C ALA A 126 12.03 13.22 -5.22
N SER A 127 10.82 13.09 -5.78
CA SER A 127 9.71 14.02 -5.52
C SER A 127 9.26 14.05 -4.06
N CYS A 128 9.57 13.01 -3.26
CA CYS A 128 9.23 12.99 -1.83
C CYS A 128 9.84 14.17 -1.05
N ILE A 129 10.89 14.83 -1.54
CA ILE A 129 11.48 16.04 -0.91
C ILE A 129 10.52 17.24 -0.92
N PHE A 130 9.56 17.27 -1.86
CA PHE A 130 8.54 18.30 -1.97
C PHE A 130 7.31 18.00 -1.12
N LEU A 131 7.21 16.80 -0.56
CA LEU A 131 6.14 16.45 0.37
C LEU A 131 6.44 17.07 1.74
N ARG A 132 5.36 17.40 2.43
CA ARG A 132 5.33 17.80 3.82
C ARG A 132 4.37 16.89 4.57
N GLY A 133 4.47 16.88 5.88
CA GLY A 133 3.53 16.13 6.69
C GLY A 133 3.31 16.77 8.03
N SER A 134 2.17 16.44 8.62
CA SER A 134 1.70 17.00 9.87
C SER A 134 1.21 15.88 10.77
N TRP A 135 1.48 16.01 12.07
CA TRP A 135 0.85 15.19 13.08
C TRP A 135 -0.51 15.78 13.45
N ILE A 136 -1.56 14.96 13.44
CA ILE A 136 -2.92 15.36 13.78
C ILE A 136 -3.28 14.77 15.13
N ASP A 137 -3.54 15.65 16.09
CA ASP A 137 -3.90 15.28 17.46
C ASP A 137 -5.42 15.25 17.64
N TYR A 138 -5.96 14.08 17.98
CA TYR A 138 -7.40 13.90 18.25
C TYR A 138 -7.70 13.68 19.74
N THR A 139 -6.74 13.91 20.64
CA THR A 139 -6.96 13.74 22.09
C THR A 139 -7.98 14.70 22.69
N GLY A 140 -8.34 15.76 21.96
CA GLY A 140 -9.41 16.69 22.33
C GLY A 140 -10.82 16.08 22.27
N LEU A 141 -10.99 14.89 21.68
CA LEU A 141 -12.28 14.18 21.59
C LEU A 141 -12.66 13.47 22.91
N THR A 142 -12.70 14.24 24.00
CA THR A 142 -12.89 13.74 25.39
C THR A 142 -14.14 12.87 25.58
N GLN A 143 -15.17 13.06 24.76
CA GLN A 143 -16.41 12.28 24.73
C GLN A 143 -16.18 10.77 24.43
N LEU A 144 -15.06 10.40 23.80
CA LEU A 144 -14.72 9.02 23.45
C LEU A 144 -13.90 8.30 24.55
N GLY A 145 -13.71 8.93 25.71
CA GLY A 145 -13.10 8.31 26.89
C GLY A 145 -11.64 7.88 26.69
N PHE A 146 -11.28 6.73 27.26
CA PHE A 146 -9.91 6.17 27.22
C PHE A 146 -9.34 6.07 25.79
N PHE A 147 -10.19 5.75 24.80
CA PHE A 147 -9.76 5.58 23.42
C PHE A 147 -9.29 6.89 22.78
N ALA A 148 -9.92 8.03 23.08
CA ALA A 148 -9.49 9.33 22.53
C ALA A 148 -8.09 9.74 22.97
N LYS A 149 -7.64 9.31 24.16
CA LYS A 149 -6.33 9.69 24.71
C LYS A 149 -5.14 9.25 23.85
N PHE A 150 -5.34 8.29 22.96
CA PHE A 150 -4.31 7.78 22.07
C PHE A 150 -4.69 7.90 20.59
N MET A 151 -5.79 8.60 20.27
CA MET A 151 -6.18 8.84 18.89
C MET A 151 -5.28 9.90 18.28
N HIS A 152 -4.42 9.45 17.37
CA HIS A 152 -3.56 10.31 16.58
C HIS A 152 -3.46 9.77 15.17
N MET A 153 -3.35 10.66 14.20
CA MET A 153 -3.03 10.32 12.81
C MET A 153 -1.92 11.22 12.31
N TYR A 154 -1.36 10.88 11.17
CA TYR A 154 -0.51 11.79 10.43
C TYR A 154 -1.01 11.89 9.00
N GLU A 155 -0.81 13.06 8.42
CA GLU A 155 -1.09 13.33 7.02
C GLU A 155 0.17 13.78 6.30
N PHE A 156 0.17 13.60 4.99
CA PHE A 156 1.15 14.22 4.11
C PHE A 156 0.45 15.09 3.08
N HIS A 157 1.14 16.08 2.54
CA HIS A 157 0.60 16.94 1.49
C HIS A 157 1.73 17.43 0.60
N ALA A 158 1.42 17.61 -0.68
CA ALA A 158 2.20 18.45 -1.57
C ALA A 158 1.89 19.93 -1.31
N LEU A 159 2.46 20.84 -2.11
CA LEU A 159 2.25 22.28 -1.93
C LEU A 159 0.77 22.69 -2.00
N THR A 160 -0.03 21.99 -2.80
CA THR A 160 -1.47 22.21 -2.91
C THR A 160 -2.27 20.91 -2.77
N PHE A 161 -3.57 21.04 -2.53
CA PHE A 161 -4.51 19.91 -2.50
C PHE A 161 -4.53 19.16 -3.83
N ALA A 162 -4.58 19.89 -4.96
CA ALA A 162 -4.52 19.31 -6.30
C ALA A 162 -3.19 18.59 -6.55
N GLY A 163 -2.08 19.18 -6.09
CA GLY A 163 -0.76 18.55 -6.15
C GLY A 163 -0.71 17.25 -5.35
N THR A 164 -1.35 17.21 -4.18
CA THR A 164 -1.42 15.99 -3.35
C THR A 164 -2.17 14.87 -4.07
N ILE A 165 -3.31 15.19 -4.70
CA ILE A 165 -4.05 14.22 -5.53
C ILE A 165 -3.20 13.74 -6.71
N ALA A 166 -2.55 14.65 -7.43
CA ALA A 166 -1.69 14.29 -8.56
C ALA A 166 -0.54 13.36 -8.12
N TRP A 167 0.05 13.61 -6.95
CA TRP A 167 1.09 12.76 -6.38
C TRP A 167 0.57 11.35 -6.07
N ILE A 168 -0.61 11.25 -5.46
CA ILE A 168 -1.27 9.97 -5.14
C ILE A 168 -1.55 9.17 -6.42
N VAL A 169 -2.05 9.82 -7.46
CA VAL A 169 -2.33 9.19 -8.76
C VAL A 169 -1.02 8.72 -9.41
N ALA A 170 0.02 9.56 -9.41
CA ALA A 170 1.33 9.20 -9.92
C ALA A 170 1.91 7.98 -9.18
N TYR A 171 1.91 8.01 -7.85
CA TYR A 171 2.35 6.87 -7.05
C TYR A 171 1.56 5.60 -7.41
N THR A 172 0.23 5.70 -7.49
CA THR A 172 -0.64 4.53 -7.71
C THR A 172 -0.40 3.91 -9.09
N LEU A 173 -0.25 4.74 -10.13
CA LEU A 173 0.06 4.27 -11.48
C LEU A 173 1.43 3.59 -11.54
N TRP A 174 2.45 4.21 -10.96
CA TRP A 174 3.80 3.66 -10.92
C TRP A 174 3.85 2.33 -10.15
N ASN A 175 3.21 2.29 -8.97
CA ASN A 175 3.20 1.12 -8.12
C ASN A 175 2.39 -0.02 -8.72
N TRP A 176 1.32 0.27 -9.45
CA TRP A 176 0.56 -0.73 -10.20
C TRP A 176 1.42 -1.46 -11.23
N ILE A 177 2.24 -0.74 -12.00
CA ILE A 177 3.14 -1.37 -12.98
C ILE A 177 4.15 -2.27 -12.26
N PHE A 178 4.76 -1.79 -11.17
CA PHE A 178 5.66 -2.61 -10.33
C PHE A 178 4.98 -3.90 -9.86
N VAL A 179 3.78 -3.80 -9.26
CA VAL A 179 3.01 -4.95 -8.75
C VAL A 179 2.78 -5.99 -9.84
N THR A 180 2.39 -5.57 -11.04
CA THR A 180 2.16 -6.52 -12.13
C THR A 180 3.42 -7.19 -12.64
N ASN A 181 4.60 -6.61 -12.41
CA ASN A 181 5.89 -7.22 -12.77
C ASN A 181 6.38 -8.20 -11.70
N GLU A 182 6.21 -7.86 -10.42
CA GLU A 182 6.68 -8.68 -9.30
C GLU A 182 5.78 -9.92 -9.09
N PHE A 183 4.46 -9.75 -9.18
CA PHE A 183 3.52 -10.75 -8.69
C PHE A 183 2.76 -11.49 -9.80
N SER A 184 2.24 -12.67 -9.45
CA SER A 184 1.32 -13.43 -10.31
C SER A 184 0.02 -12.64 -10.57
N PRO A 185 -0.70 -12.87 -11.67
CA PRO A 185 -1.92 -12.11 -11.96
C PRO A 185 -2.99 -12.17 -10.87
N ALA A 186 -3.10 -13.28 -10.14
CA ALA A 186 -4.04 -13.41 -9.02
C ALA A 186 -3.63 -12.53 -7.83
N VAL A 187 -2.34 -12.52 -7.47
CA VAL A 187 -1.79 -11.66 -6.41
C VAL A 187 -1.81 -10.18 -6.83
N ALA A 188 -1.58 -9.88 -8.11
CA ALA A 188 -1.77 -8.53 -8.65
C ALA A 188 -3.25 -8.09 -8.56
N LYS A 189 -4.21 -9.01 -8.70
CA LYS A 189 -5.63 -8.73 -8.52
C LYS A 189 -5.96 -8.38 -7.07
N LEU A 190 -5.35 -9.06 -6.09
CA LEU A 190 -5.45 -8.69 -4.67
C LEU A 190 -4.99 -7.23 -4.44
N HIS A 191 -3.89 -6.85 -5.09
CA HIS A 191 -3.34 -5.50 -4.97
C HIS A 191 -4.23 -4.40 -5.55
N VAL A 192 -5.21 -4.72 -6.40
CA VAL A 192 -6.26 -3.75 -6.76
C VAL A 192 -6.99 -3.29 -5.50
N GLY A 193 -7.34 -4.21 -4.60
CA GLY A 193 -7.96 -3.88 -3.31
C GLY A 193 -7.01 -3.16 -2.37
N ILE A 194 -5.75 -3.59 -2.29
CA ILE A 194 -4.72 -2.94 -1.44
C ILE A 194 -4.48 -1.49 -1.87
N LEU A 195 -4.40 -1.22 -3.19
CA LEU A 195 -4.19 0.13 -3.72
C LEU A 195 -5.46 0.99 -3.71
N ALA A 196 -6.64 0.38 -3.83
CA ALA A 196 -7.91 1.09 -3.73
C ALA A 196 -8.22 1.52 -2.28
N ALA A 197 -7.87 0.70 -1.29
CA ALA A 197 -8.16 0.96 0.12
C ALA A 197 -7.73 2.36 0.62
N PRO A 198 -6.49 2.84 0.39
CA PRO A 198 -6.11 4.18 0.83
C PRO A 198 -6.82 5.30 0.08
N ILE A 199 -7.19 5.10 -1.20
CA ILE A 199 -7.97 6.06 -1.97
C ILE A 199 -9.39 6.15 -1.40
N LEU A 200 -10.03 5.01 -1.14
CA LEU A 200 -11.35 4.95 -0.51
C LEU A 200 -11.34 5.58 0.88
N GLY A 201 -10.32 5.28 1.70
CA GLY A 201 -10.15 5.89 3.01
C GLY A 201 -10.07 7.42 2.92
N SER A 202 -9.23 7.95 2.01
CA SER A 202 -9.13 9.40 1.77
C SER A 202 -10.43 10.03 1.29
N LEU A 203 -11.20 9.34 0.45
CA LEU A 203 -12.50 9.82 -0.04
C LEU A 203 -13.52 9.86 1.10
N ILE A 204 -13.59 8.82 1.92
CA ILE A 204 -14.50 8.75 3.08
C ILE A 204 -14.18 9.87 4.09
N THR A 205 -12.90 10.16 4.32
CA THR A 205 -12.49 11.24 5.22
C THR A 205 -12.50 12.63 4.59
N GLY A 206 -12.67 12.73 3.26
CA GLY A 206 -12.54 13.99 2.52
C GLY A 206 -11.14 14.61 2.56
N ASN A 207 -10.11 13.83 2.91
CA ASN A 207 -8.73 14.31 3.08
C ASN A 207 -7.73 13.38 2.36
N PRO A 208 -7.15 13.81 1.22
CA PRO A 208 -6.14 13.03 0.51
C PRO A 208 -4.86 12.83 1.32
N GLY A 209 -4.57 13.70 2.29
CA GLY A 209 -3.35 13.61 3.08
C GLY A 209 -3.27 12.39 3.99
N PHE A 210 -4.40 11.76 4.33
CA PHE A 210 -4.40 10.48 5.04
C PHE A 210 -4.06 9.27 4.16
N TRP A 211 -3.89 9.46 2.85
CA TRP A 211 -3.59 8.37 1.94
C TRP A 211 -2.34 7.60 2.39
N LEU A 212 -1.30 8.27 2.89
CA LEU A 212 -0.05 7.60 3.29
C LEU A 212 -0.23 6.68 4.50
N VAL A 213 -0.97 7.13 5.53
CA VAL A 213 -1.22 6.29 6.71
C VAL A 213 -2.11 5.10 6.37
N PHE A 214 -3.13 5.30 5.53
CA PHE A 214 -4.00 4.22 5.06
C PHE A 214 -3.28 3.25 4.13
N ARG A 215 -2.39 3.76 3.26
CA ARG A 215 -1.61 2.93 2.32
C ARG A 215 -0.66 2.04 3.08
N ALA A 216 0.00 2.57 4.09
CA ALA A 216 0.86 1.77 4.94
C ALA A 216 0.05 0.69 5.72
N GLY A 217 -1.20 0.95 6.10
CA GLY A 217 -2.06 -0.01 6.80
C GLY A 217 -2.50 -1.15 5.89
N SER A 218 -3.08 -0.78 4.73
CA SER A 218 -3.59 -1.71 3.73
C SER A 218 -2.49 -2.59 3.16
N LEU A 219 -1.30 -2.03 2.93
CA LEU A 219 -0.14 -2.80 2.47
C LEU A 219 0.38 -3.77 3.54
N SER A 220 0.39 -3.37 4.82
CA SER A 220 0.84 -4.25 5.91
C SER A 220 -0.12 -5.44 6.07
N PHE A 221 -1.42 -5.16 6.19
CA PHE A 221 -2.43 -6.19 6.37
C PHE A 221 -2.62 -7.06 5.11
N GLY A 222 -2.67 -6.44 3.93
CA GLY A 222 -2.76 -7.16 2.65
C GLY A 222 -1.52 -8.00 2.35
N GLY A 223 -0.33 -7.51 2.71
CA GLY A 223 0.93 -8.26 2.60
C GLY A 223 0.94 -9.48 3.54
N CYS A 224 0.47 -9.31 4.78
CA CYS A 224 0.29 -10.42 5.71
C CYS A 224 -0.60 -11.51 5.12
N LEU A 225 -1.80 -11.13 4.63
CA LEU A 225 -2.74 -12.06 4.00
C LEU A 225 -2.12 -12.76 2.78
N GLN A 226 -1.43 -12.01 1.92
CA GLN A 226 -0.78 -12.58 0.73
C GLN A 226 0.26 -13.65 1.11
N ILE A 227 1.03 -13.42 2.17
CA ILE A 227 2.09 -14.33 2.59
C ILE A 227 1.49 -15.57 3.26
N SER A 228 0.53 -15.39 4.18
CA SER A 228 -0.04 -16.50 4.94
C SER A 228 -1.00 -17.35 4.11
N GLU A 229 -1.76 -16.74 3.20
CA GLU A 229 -2.83 -17.38 2.43
C GLU A 229 -2.54 -17.36 0.93
N LYS A 230 -1.27 -17.54 0.54
CA LYS A 230 -0.84 -17.42 -0.86
C LYS A 230 -1.61 -18.34 -1.81
N GLU A 231 -1.73 -19.62 -1.45
CA GLU A 231 -2.43 -20.63 -2.27
C GLU A 231 -3.90 -20.27 -2.44
N PHE A 232 -4.56 -19.91 -1.33
CA PHE A 232 -5.94 -19.44 -1.35
C PHE A 232 -6.14 -18.24 -2.28
N VAL A 233 -5.27 -17.23 -2.19
CA VAL A 233 -5.31 -16.04 -3.06
C VAL A 233 -5.12 -16.44 -4.52
N GLU A 234 -4.14 -17.29 -4.82
CA GLU A 234 -3.83 -17.71 -6.18
C GLU A 234 -4.98 -18.51 -6.80
N GLU A 235 -5.64 -19.39 -6.05
CA GLU A 235 -6.77 -20.18 -6.53
C GLU A 235 -8.04 -19.32 -6.70
N ASN A 236 -8.37 -18.51 -5.69
CA ASN A 236 -9.67 -17.84 -5.61
C ASN A 236 -9.71 -16.51 -6.40
N LEU A 237 -8.56 -15.89 -6.71
CA LEU A 237 -8.50 -14.65 -7.51
C LEU A 237 -7.99 -14.87 -8.94
N ARG A 238 -7.72 -16.11 -9.36
CA ARG A 238 -7.26 -16.41 -10.72
C ARG A 238 -8.27 -16.01 -11.78
N SER A 239 -7.92 -15.07 -12.66
CA SER A 239 -8.79 -14.67 -13.76
C SER A 239 -8.02 -14.55 -15.07
N GLU A 240 -8.49 -15.23 -16.11
CA GLU A 240 -7.90 -15.13 -17.45
C GLU A 240 -8.12 -13.74 -18.07
N ARG A 241 -9.29 -13.14 -17.86
CA ARG A 241 -9.58 -11.77 -18.32
C ARG A 241 -8.62 -10.78 -17.66
N PHE A 242 -8.39 -10.92 -16.36
CA PHE A 242 -7.44 -10.08 -15.64
C PHE A 242 -6.00 -10.33 -16.09
N SER A 243 -5.63 -11.60 -16.34
CA SER A 243 -4.30 -11.95 -16.85
C SER A 243 -4.04 -11.33 -18.22
N ARG A 244 -5.04 -11.31 -19.11
CA ARG A 244 -4.98 -10.60 -20.40
C ARG A 244 -4.84 -9.10 -20.23
N PHE A 245 -5.58 -8.50 -19.29
CA PHE A 245 -5.44 -7.08 -18.95
C PHE A 245 -4.03 -6.74 -18.46
N VAL A 246 -3.47 -7.54 -17.54
CA VAL A 246 -2.10 -7.38 -17.06
C VAL A 246 -1.11 -7.49 -18.21
N ALA A 247 -1.23 -8.50 -19.08
CA ALA A 247 -0.37 -8.65 -20.25
C ALA A 247 -0.46 -7.45 -21.22
N PHE A 248 -1.66 -6.90 -21.41
CA PHE A 248 -1.88 -5.70 -22.21
C PHE A 248 -1.15 -4.48 -21.60
N THR A 249 -1.26 -4.27 -20.28
CA THR A 249 -0.61 -3.14 -19.60
C THR A 249 0.92 -3.19 -19.63
N LYS A 250 1.50 -4.35 -19.93
CA LYS A 250 2.96 -4.54 -20.09
C LYS A 250 3.49 -4.17 -21.48
N LYS A 251 2.63 -3.89 -22.45
CA LYS A 251 3.06 -3.52 -23.81
C LYS A 251 3.74 -2.14 -23.79
N PRO A 252 4.87 -1.95 -24.51
CA PRO A 252 5.55 -0.64 -24.56
C PRO A 252 4.63 0.50 -25.01
N ALA A 253 3.74 0.23 -25.97
CA ALA A 253 2.76 1.21 -26.46
C ALA A 253 1.78 1.70 -25.39
N VAL A 254 1.59 0.95 -24.30
CA VAL A 254 0.78 1.35 -23.14
C VAL A 254 1.66 1.93 -22.03
N GLN A 255 2.79 1.28 -21.74
CA GLN A 255 3.67 1.72 -20.65
C GLN A 255 4.28 3.09 -20.90
N ILE A 256 4.75 3.38 -22.11
CA ILE A 256 5.43 4.65 -22.41
C ILE A 256 4.49 5.86 -22.18
N PRO A 257 3.27 5.91 -22.75
CA PRO A 257 2.34 7.00 -22.45
C PRO A 257 1.98 7.11 -20.96
N VAL A 258 1.78 5.98 -20.29
CA VAL A 258 1.46 5.96 -18.85
C VAL A 258 2.62 6.53 -18.03
N MET A 259 3.87 6.22 -18.35
CA MET A 259 5.05 6.76 -17.67
C MET A 259 5.28 8.24 -17.97
N ILE A 260 4.98 8.71 -19.18
CA ILE A 260 5.00 10.14 -19.51
C ILE A 260 3.97 10.89 -18.66
N LEU A 261 2.72 10.40 -18.63
CA LEU A 261 1.67 10.96 -17.78
C LEU A 261 2.08 10.94 -16.30
N ASN A 262 2.70 9.85 -15.85
CA ASN A 262 3.19 9.72 -14.48
C ASN A 262 4.20 10.82 -14.12
N VAL A 263 5.21 11.03 -14.96
CA VAL A 263 6.20 12.09 -14.76
C VAL A 263 5.54 13.47 -14.79
N ALA A 264 4.59 13.72 -15.70
CA ALA A 264 3.85 14.98 -15.73
C ALA A 264 3.08 15.24 -14.43
N LEU A 265 2.43 14.21 -13.86
CA LEU A 265 1.74 14.29 -12.58
C LEU A 265 2.72 14.54 -11.41
N ILE A 266 3.90 13.92 -11.42
CA ILE A 266 4.93 14.16 -10.40
C ILE A 266 5.42 15.61 -10.44
N LEU A 267 5.73 16.11 -11.65
CA LEU A 267 6.18 17.49 -11.84
C LEU A 267 5.09 18.48 -11.42
N PHE A 268 3.84 18.24 -11.83
CA PHE A 268 2.70 19.03 -11.39
C PHE A 268 2.59 19.03 -9.87
N ALA A 269 2.61 17.88 -9.22
CA ALA A 269 2.54 17.76 -7.77
C ALA A 269 3.66 18.51 -7.04
N SER A 270 4.86 18.53 -7.62
CA SER A 270 6.05 19.13 -7.01
C SER A 270 6.11 20.65 -7.15
N PHE A 271 5.53 21.21 -8.21
CA PHE A 271 5.74 22.61 -8.60
C PHE A 271 4.47 23.45 -8.75
N VAL A 272 3.28 22.84 -8.74
CA VAL A 272 2.02 23.61 -8.75
C VAL A 272 1.91 24.44 -7.46
N LYS A 273 1.59 25.72 -7.61
CA LYS A 273 1.38 26.67 -6.51
C LYS A 273 -0.09 26.99 -6.34
#